data_AF-A0A948IJ90-F1
#
_entry.id   AF-A0A948IJ90-F1
#
_cell.length_a   1.000
_cell.length_b   1.000
_cell.length_c   1.000
_cell.angle_alpha   90.00
_cell.angle_beta   90.00
_cell.angle_gamma   90.00
#
_symmetry.space_group_name_H-M   'P 1'
#
loop_
_entity.id
_entity.type
_entity.pdbx_description
1 polymer ?
#
loop_
_entity_poly.entity_id
_entity_poly.type
_entity_poly.pdbx_seq_one_letter_code
_entity_poly.pdbx_strand_id
1 'polypeptide(L)'
;MYSVAIEKYTVLMNSITKTQNSPRLLDQLRTAIRYKHYSYATEKAYVYWVRFYIRFHNLQHPAEMSAAQVEAFLQYLSVKRKVSASTHKQALSALLFLYREVLKQDLPWLEEVSRPITSKRLPVVLTRQEVTCAFGNLEGVHLLVAKLLYGTGMRIMEALRLRTKDIDFDHNCIIIRCGKGDKDRVVMLPASLASSLKNQLQYANNVWKGDRANALPGVELPHALQAKYHRAPESWAWFWVFPQERTSACPVSGIHRTRCGIASQRTYFNLAQMLEPFKPCLGTTT
;
A
#
# COMPACT_ATOMS: atom_id res chain seq x y z
N MET A 1 17.26 -57.56 -23.02
CA MET A 1 16.62 -57.27 -21.72
C MET A 1 16.96 -55.89 -21.14
N TYR A 2 18.14 -55.32 -21.38
CA TYR A 2 18.51 -54.00 -20.84
C TYR A 2 17.84 -52.78 -21.51
N SER A 3 17.41 -52.88 -22.77
CA SER A 3 16.79 -51.76 -23.50
C SER A 3 15.40 -51.37 -22.99
N VAL A 4 14.58 -52.35 -22.56
CA VAL A 4 13.21 -52.11 -22.06
C VAL A 4 13.22 -51.50 -20.65
N ALA A 5 14.28 -51.76 -19.87
CA ALA A 5 14.45 -51.14 -18.56
C ALA A 5 14.79 -49.65 -18.70
N ILE A 6 15.69 -49.28 -19.61
CA ILE A 6 16.06 -47.88 -19.85
C ILE A 6 14.84 -47.07 -20.33
N GLU A 7 14.02 -47.61 -21.22
CA GLU A 7 12.83 -46.91 -21.72
C GLU A 7 11.77 -46.68 -20.63
N LYS A 8 11.56 -47.66 -19.74
CA LYS A 8 10.70 -47.50 -18.55
C LYS A 8 11.25 -46.49 -17.55
N TYR A 9 12.57 -46.46 -17.33
CA TYR A 9 13.22 -45.47 -16.46
C TYR A 9 13.16 -44.05 -17.05
N THR A 10 13.27 -43.89 -18.38
CA THR A 10 13.11 -42.59 -19.05
C THR A 10 11.68 -42.07 -18.97
N VAL A 11 10.67 -42.95 -19.11
CA VAL A 11 9.26 -42.58 -18.91
C VAL A 11 8.95 -42.26 -17.45
N LEU A 12 9.53 -42.99 -16.49
CA LEU A 12 9.41 -42.66 -15.05
C LEU A 12 10.12 -41.36 -14.69
N MET A 13 11.32 -41.10 -15.21
CA MET A 13 12.04 -39.83 -14.98
C MET A 13 11.32 -38.64 -15.63
N ASN A 14 10.67 -38.83 -16.76
CA ASN A 14 9.83 -37.80 -17.39
C ASN A 14 8.47 -37.62 -16.70
N SER A 15 7.97 -38.61 -15.94
CA SER A 15 6.76 -38.45 -15.12
C SER A 15 7.06 -37.86 -13.74
N ILE A 16 8.22 -38.17 -13.15
CA ILE A 16 8.70 -37.65 -11.86
C ILE A 16 9.15 -36.17 -11.99
N THR A 17 9.61 -35.73 -13.16
CA THR A 17 9.92 -34.31 -13.40
C THR A 17 8.69 -33.44 -13.63
N LYS A 18 7.50 -34.03 -13.87
CA LYS A 18 6.24 -33.31 -14.05
C LYS A 18 5.61 -32.80 -12.74
N THR A 19 6.20 -33.14 -11.59
CA THR A 19 5.79 -32.65 -10.25
C THR A 19 6.77 -31.65 -9.65
N GLN A 20 7.69 -31.07 -10.44
CA GLN A 20 8.35 -29.83 -10.06
C GLN A 20 7.37 -28.68 -10.32
N ASN A 21 6.62 -28.33 -9.27
CA ASN A 21 5.66 -27.22 -9.20
C ASN A 21 6.12 -26.03 -10.03
N SER A 22 5.62 -25.91 -11.27
CA SER A 22 5.76 -24.66 -12.01
C SER A 22 5.17 -23.57 -11.13
N PRO A 23 5.94 -22.51 -10.78
CA PRO A 23 5.47 -21.53 -9.83
C PRO A 23 4.15 -20.97 -10.34
N ARG A 24 3.10 -20.97 -9.49
CA ARG A 24 1.78 -20.50 -9.88
C ARG A 24 1.93 -19.10 -10.48
N LEU A 25 1.19 -18.78 -11.54
CA LEU A 25 1.30 -17.48 -12.23
C LEU A 25 1.21 -16.29 -11.26
N LEU A 26 0.35 -16.39 -10.25
CA LEU A 26 0.21 -15.35 -9.22
C LEU A 26 1.44 -15.22 -8.32
N ASP A 27 2.16 -16.31 -8.07
CA ASP A 27 3.41 -16.30 -7.30
C ASP A 27 4.56 -15.75 -8.14
N GLN A 28 4.60 -16.05 -9.44
CA GLN A 28 5.52 -15.40 -10.39
C GLN A 28 5.26 -13.89 -10.44
N LEU A 29 4.00 -13.47 -10.53
CA LEU A 29 3.60 -12.06 -10.49
C LEU A 29 4.06 -11.37 -9.21
N ARG A 30 3.83 -11.99 -8.04
CA ARG A 30 4.31 -11.44 -6.76
C ARG A 30 5.82 -11.30 -6.73
N THR A 31 6.55 -12.32 -7.18
CA THR A 31 8.01 -12.30 -7.23
C THR A 31 8.53 -11.18 -8.14
N ALA A 32 7.95 -11.03 -9.35
CA ALA A 32 8.33 -9.95 -10.28
C ALA A 32 8.05 -8.55 -9.70
N ILE A 33 6.89 -8.36 -9.06
CA ILE A 33 6.54 -7.08 -8.41
C ILE A 33 7.52 -6.75 -7.29
N ARG A 34 7.88 -7.74 -6.46
CA ARG A 34 8.83 -7.58 -5.35
C ARG A 34 10.25 -7.35 -5.83
N TYR A 35 10.66 -8.02 -6.91
CA TYR A 35 11.95 -7.83 -7.56
C TYR A 35 12.14 -6.39 -8.02
N LYS A 36 11.08 -5.77 -8.58
CA LYS A 36 11.09 -4.35 -8.97
C LYS A 36 10.83 -3.37 -7.82
N HIS A 37 10.82 -3.84 -6.58
CA HIS A 37 10.61 -3.04 -5.37
C HIS A 37 9.32 -2.20 -5.36
N TYR A 38 8.27 -2.68 -6.03
CA TYR A 38 6.96 -2.03 -5.95
C TYR A 38 6.32 -2.19 -4.56
N SER A 39 5.43 -1.26 -4.23
CA SER A 39 4.73 -1.28 -2.95
C SER A 39 3.80 -2.50 -2.82
N TYR A 40 3.59 -2.97 -1.58
CA TYR A 40 2.63 -4.03 -1.30
C TYR A 40 1.18 -3.67 -1.72
N ALA A 41 0.83 -2.39 -1.74
CA ALA A 41 -0.46 -1.94 -2.25
C ALA A 41 -0.59 -2.18 -3.77
N THR A 42 0.50 -1.95 -4.52
CA THR A 42 0.61 -2.29 -5.95
C THR A 42 0.50 -3.79 -6.16
N GLU A 43 1.19 -4.60 -5.34
CA GLU A 43 1.07 -6.07 -5.36
C GLU A 43 -0.39 -6.51 -5.23
N LYS A 44 -1.11 -6.01 -4.21
CA LYS A 44 -2.52 -6.33 -3.99
C LYS A 44 -3.41 -5.93 -5.18
N ALA A 45 -3.23 -4.72 -5.70
CA ALA A 45 -4.01 -4.22 -6.82
C ALA A 45 -3.78 -5.08 -8.08
N TYR A 46 -2.53 -5.40 -8.39
CA TYR A 46 -2.18 -6.15 -9.60
C TYR A 46 -2.65 -7.60 -9.50
N VAL A 47 -2.41 -8.25 -8.35
CA VAL A 47 -2.92 -9.61 -8.10
C VAL A 47 -4.44 -9.65 -8.20
N TYR A 48 -5.15 -8.64 -7.69
CA TYR A 48 -6.60 -8.54 -7.82
C TYR A 48 -7.03 -8.47 -9.30
N TRP A 49 -6.47 -7.54 -10.08
CA TRP A 49 -6.84 -7.36 -11.48
C TRP A 49 -6.51 -8.57 -12.34
N VAL A 50 -5.33 -9.17 -12.16
CA VAL A 50 -4.93 -10.38 -12.89
C VAL A 50 -5.85 -11.56 -12.54
N ARG A 51 -6.21 -11.74 -11.26
CA ARG A 51 -7.19 -12.77 -10.86
C ARG A 51 -8.56 -12.53 -11.47
N PHE A 52 -8.99 -11.27 -11.55
CA PHE A 52 -10.29 -10.91 -12.12
C PHE A 52 -10.31 -11.13 -13.64
N TYR A 53 -9.23 -10.78 -14.33
CA TYR A 53 -9.02 -11.05 -15.75
C TYR A 53 -9.08 -12.55 -16.08
N ILE A 54 -8.31 -13.36 -15.35
CA ILE A 54 -8.30 -14.83 -15.55
C ILE A 54 -9.69 -15.43 -15.32
N ARG A 55 -10.44 -14.94 -14.32
CA ARG A 55 -11.80 -15.39 -14.05
C ARG A 55 -12.80 -14.96 -15.13
N PHE A 56 -12.62 -13.78 -15.72
CA PHE A 56 -13.46 -13.31 -16.82
C PHE A 56 -13.33 -14.20 -18.07
N HIS A 57 -12.13 -14.73 -18.33
CA HIS A 57 -11.88 -15.68 -19.42
C HIS A 57 -11.96 -17.16 -18.99
N ASN A 58 -12.79 -17.49 -18.00
CA ASN A 58 -13.04 -18.88 -17.57
C ASN A 58 -11.78 -19.68 -17.19
N LEU A 59 -10.81 -19.05 -16.52
CA LEU A 59 -9.56 -19.65 -16.05
C LEU A 59 -8.58 -20.07 -17.17
N GLN A 60 -8.74 -19.55 -18.38
CA GLN A 60 -7.74 -19.69 -19.44
C GLN A 60 -6.39 -19.07 -19.03
N HIS A 61 -5.29 -19.64 -19.51
CA HIS A 61 -3.96 -19.17 -19.17
C HIS A 61 -3.63 -17.89 -19.96
N PRO A 62 -3.19 -16.79 -19.31
CA PRO A 62 -2.93 -15.51 -20.00
C PRO A 62 -1.92 -15.55 -21.14
N ALA A 63 -1.01 -16.53 -21.16
CA ALA A 63 -0.05 -16.71 -22.26
C ALA A 63 -0.69 -17.17 -23.58
N GLU A 64 -1.89 -17.75 -23.54
CA GLU A 64 -2.66 -18.22 -24.70
C GLU A 64 -3.64 -17.15 -25.21
N MET A 65 -3.73 -16.01 -24.50
CA MET A 65 -4.65 -14.93 -24.82
C MET A 65 -3.96 -13.88 -25.70
N SER A 66 -4.70 -13.37 -26.69
CA SER A 66 -4.24 -12.33 -27.60
C SER A 66 -4.84 -10.96 -27.24
N ALA A 67 -4.63 -9.99 -28.14
CA ALA A 67 -5.15 -8.63 -28.02
C ALA A 67 -6.64 -8.56 -27.77
N ALA A 68 -7.38 -9.37 -28.51
CA ALA A 68 -8.83 -9.37 -28.48
C ALA A 68 -9.38 -9.69 -27.07
N GLN A 69 -8.73 -10.58 -26.33
CA GLN A 69 -9.15 -10.93 -24.97
C GLN A 69 -8.90 -9.76 -24.00
N VAL A 70 -7.75 -9.10 -24.08
CA VAL A 70 -7.45 -7.94 -23.25
C VAL A 70 -8.42 -6.80 -23.54
N GLU A 71 -8.68 -6.50 -24.82
CA GLU A 71 -9.65 -5.48 -25.23
C GLU A 71 -11.07 -5.82 -24.78
N ALA A 72 -11.51 -7.07 -24.96
CA ALA A 72 -12.83 -7.52 -24.52
C ALA A 72 -13.01 -7.34 -23.00
N PHE A 73 -11.97 -7.62 -22.21
CA PHE A 73 -12.01 -7.39 -20.76
C PHE A 73 -12.08 -5.90 -20.41
N LEU A 74 -11.27 -5.05 -21.04
CA LEU A 74 -11.27 -3.61 -20.79
C LEU A 74 -12.57 -2.93 -21.26
N GLN A 75 -13.16 -3.42 -22.36
CA GLN A 75 -14.47 -3.02 -22.83
C GLN A 75 -15.57 -3.46 -21.84
N TYR A 76 -15.51 -4.69 -21.33
CA TYR A 76 -16.40 -5.16 -20.27
C TYR A 76 -16.34 -4.26 -19.02
N LEU A 77 -15.13 -3.86 -18.60
CA LEU A 77 -14.96 -2.94 -17.47
C LEU A 77 -15.64 -1.58 -17.73
N SER A 78 -15.51 -1.06 -18.95
CA SER A 78 -16.05 0.25 -19.32
C SER A 78 -17.56 0.24 -19.51
N VAL A 79 -18.09 -0.75 -20.23
CA VAL A 79 -19.51 -0.81 -20.64
C VAL A 79 -20.38 -1.44 -19.54
N LYS A 80 -20.03 -2.64 -19.06
CA LYS A 80 -20.87 -3.39 -18.12
C LYS A 80 -20.64 -2.95 -16.68
N ARG A 81 -19.39 -2.73 -16.28
CA ARG A 81 -19.04 -2.33 -14.90
C ARG A 81 -19.02 -0.81 -14.69
N LYS A 82 -19.05 -0.01 -15.77
CA LYS A 82 -19.02 1.46 -15.74
C LYS A 82 -17.92 1.99 -14.81
N VAL A 83 -16.73 1.38 -14.86
CA VAL A 83 -15.63 1.75 -13.97
C VAL A 83 -15.11 3.15 -14.29
N SER A 84 -14.56 3.83 -13.28
CA SER A 84 -13.91 5.12 -13.49
C SER A 84 -12.65 5.00 -14.35
N ALA A 85 -12.27 6.09 -15.03
CA ALA A 85 -11.06 6.12 -15.85
C ALA A 85 -9.78 5.78 -15.07
N SER A 86 -9.70 6.10 -13.77
CA SER A 86 -8.55 5.76 -12.93
C SER A 86 -8.51 4.26 -12.60
N THR A 87 -9.67 3.66 -12.33
CA THR A 87 -9.81 2.20 -12.12
C THR A 87 -9.43 1.43 -13.38
N HIS A 88 -9.90 1.88 -14.55
CA HIS A 88 -9.53 1.28 -15.83
C HIS A 88 -8.01 1.37 -16.05
N LYS A 89 -7.39 2.53 -15.86
CA LYS A 89 -5.93 2.68 -15.95
C LYS A 89 -5.18 1.72 -15.02
N GLN A 90 -5.67 1.51 -13.80
CA GLN A 90 -5.03 0.58 -12.86
C GLN A 90 -5.11 -0.87 -13.37
N ALA A 91 -6.25 -1.29 -13.92
CA ALA A 91 -6.42 -2.61 -14.52
C ALA A 91 -5.48 -2.78 -15.74
N LEU A 92 -5.45 -1.81 -16.65
CA LEU A 92 -4.57 -1.81 -17.81
C LEU A 92 -3.08 -1.89 -17.40
N SER A 93 -2.65 -1.11 -16.41
CA SER A 93 -1.27 -1.17 -15.89
C SER A 93 -0.93 -2.53 -15.29
N ALA A 94 -1.87 -3.19 -14.62
CA ALA A 94 -1.67 -4.53 -14.08
C ALA A 94 -1.51 -5.58 -15.18
N LEU A 95 -2.29 -5.49 -16.26
CA LEU A 95 -2.18 -6.38 -17.41
C LEU A 95 -0.88 -6.14 -18.19
N LEU A 96 -0.54 -4.87 -18.45
CA LEU A 96 0.75 -4.48 -19.05
C LEU A 96 1.93 -5.07 -18.28
N PHE A 97 1.88 -4.98 -16.94
CA PHE A 97 2.91 -5.56 -16.08
C PHE A 97 2.96 -7.09 -16.21
N LEU A 98 1.81 -7.77 -16.21
CA LEU A 98 1.76 -9.22 -16.36
C LEU A 98 2.43 -9.67 -17.67
N TYR A 99 2.05 -9.09 -18.80
CA TYR A 99 2.56 -9.52 -20.11
C TYR A 99 4.04 -9.16 -20.31
N ARG A 100 4.44 -7.93 -19.98
CA ARG A 100 5.82 -7.47 -20.19
C ARG A 100 6.81 -8.10 -19.21
N GLU A 101 6.47 -8.14 -17.92
CA GLU A 101 7.44 -8.46 -16.87
C GLU A 101 7.38 -9.92 -16.41
N VAL A 102 6.19 -10.54 -16.45
CA VAL A 102 6.02 -11.93 -16.00
C VAL A 102 6.11 -12.89 -17.19
N LEU A 103 5.34 -12.63 -18.25
CA LEU A 103 5.29 -13.50 -19.43
C LEU A 103 6.39 -13.20 -20.45
N LYS A 104 7.07 -12.05 -20.33
CA LYS A 104 8.11 -11.58 -21.25
C LYS A 104 7.66 -11.61 -22.72
N GLN A 105 6.39 -11.31 -22.95
CA GLN A 105 5.82 -11.19 -24.29
C GLN A 105 5.84 -9.71 -24.69
N ASP A 106 6.52 -9.43 -25.80
CA ASP A 106 6.41 -8.14 -26.46
C ASP A 106 5.04 -8.08 -27.15
N LEU A 107 4.20 -7.15 -26.71
CA LEU A 107 2.88 -6.91 -27.28
C LEU A 107 2.84 -5.50 -27.85
N PRO A 108 3.28 -5.32 -29.12
CA PRO A 108 3.24 -4.02 -29.80
C PRO A 108 1.83 -3.43 -29.83
N TRP A 109 0.83 -4.28 -30.07
CA TRP A 109 -0.60 -3.91 -30.12
C TRP A 109 -1.14 -3.38 -28.78
N LEU A 110 -0.51 -3.72 -27.65
CA LEU A 110 -0.98 -3.28 -26.34
C LEU A 110 -0.69 -1.79 -26.10
N GLU A 111 0.17 -1.18 -26.92
CA GLU A 111 0.38 0.28 -26.96
C GLU A 111 -0.73 1.02 -27.72
N GLU A 112 -1.40 0.33 -28.65
CA GLU A 112 -2.53 0.85 -29.44
C GLU A 112 -3.85 0.85 -28.65
N VAL A 113 -3.93 0.05 -27.57
CA VAL A 113 -5.11 0.01 -26.71
C VAL A 113 -5.40 1.39 -26.13
N SER A 114 -6.57 1.91 -26.49
CA SER A 114 -7.01 3.27 -26.12
C SER A 114 -6.95 3.48 -24.61
N ARG A 115 -6.14 4.46 -24.18
CA ARG A 115 -6.00 4.79 -22.77
C ARG A 115 -7.12 5.74 -22.35
N PRO A 116 -7.86 5.46 -21.26
CA PRO A 116 -8.89 6.36 -20.78
C PRO A 116 -8.32 7.76 -20.49
N ILE A 117 -8.96 8.81 -21.01
CA ILE A 117 -8.60 10.16 -20.64
C ILE A 117 -9.14 10.40 -19.22
N THR A 118 -8.24 10.67 -18.27
CA THR A 118 -8.63 11.06 -16.92
C THR A 118 -8.76 12.57 -16.90
N SER A 119 -9.98 13.09 -16.75
CA SER A 119 -10.22 14.51 -16.50
C SER A 119 -9.45 14.93 -15.24
N LYS A 120 -8.57 15.92 -15.35
CA LYS A 120 -7.94 16.54 -14.18
C LYS A 120 -9.02 17.35 -13.46
N ARG A 121 -9.48 16.87 -12.31
CA ARG A 121 -10.37 17.66 -11.44
C ARG A 121 -9.55 18.74 -10.77
N LEU A 122 -10.11 19.95 -10.66
CA LEU A 122 -9.50 21.01 -9.87
C LEU A 122 -9.48 20.57 -8.40
N PRO A 123 -8.38 20.82 -7.66
CA PRO A 123 -8.34 20.53 -6.24
C PRO A 123 -9.35 21.43 -5.53
N VAL A 124 -10.29 20.83 -4.82
CA VAL A 124 -11.18 21.56 -3.91
C VAL A 124 -10.40 21.80 -2.63
N VAL A 125 -10.24 23.06 -2.25
CA VAL A 125 -9.54 23.47 -1.04
C VAL A 125 -10.57 23.93 -0.01
N LEU A 126 -10.45 23.44 1.22
CA LEU A 126 -11.32 23.83 2.31
C LEU A 126 -10.99 25.25 2.79
N THR A 127 -12.01 26.02 3.11
CA THR A 127 -11.90 27.31 3.78
C THR A 127 -11.44 27.11 5.23
N ARG A 128 -10.91 28.19 5.85
CA ARG A 128 -10.50 28.14 7.26
C ARG A 128 -11.65 27.74 8.20
N GLN A 129 -12.86 28.20 7.92
CA GLN A 129 -14.05 27.89 8.72
C GLN A 129 -14.43 26.40 8.63
N GLU A 130 -14.41 25.83 7.44
CA GLU A 130 -14.66 24.39 7.23
C GLU A 130 -13.60 23.54 7.93
N VAL A 131 -12.33 23.95 7.89
CA VAL A 131 -11.25 23.26 8.62
C VAL A 131 -11.48 23.30 10.13
N THR A 132 -11.87 24.45 10.69
CA THR A 132 -12.19 24.56 12.12
C THR A 132 -13.38 23.67 12.49
N CYS A 133 -14.43 23.63 11.66
CA CYS A 133 -15.58 22.74 11.87
C CYS A 133 -15.18 21.26 11.79
N ALA A 134 -14.35 20.88 10.81
CA ALA A 134 -13.84 19.52 10.68
C ALA A 134 -13.01 19.11 11.90
N PHE A 135 -12.15 20.00 12.42
CA PHE A 135 -11.40 19.73 13.66
C PHE A 135 -12.29 19.64 14.90
N GLY A 136 -13.41 20.36 14.95
CA GLY A 136 -14.37 20.27 16.06
C GLY A 136 -15.04 18.91 16.19
N ASN A 137 -15.09 18.12 15.11
CA ASN A 137 -15.69 16.78 15.08
C ASN A 137 -14.66 15.65 15.30
N LEU A 138 -13.39 15.98 15.54
CA LEU A 138 -12.32 15.01 15.71
C LEU A 138 -11.77 15.07 17.14
N GLU A 139 -11.50 13.90 17.71
CA GLU A 139 -10.98 13.77 19.07
C GLU A 139 -9.68 12.95 19.13
N GLY A 140 -8.92 13.15 20.21
CA GLY A 140 -7.72 12.37 20.52
C GLY A 140 -6.67 12.33 19.41
N VAL A 141 -6.20 11.12 19.09
CA VAL A 141 -5.13 10.89 18.10
C VAL A 141 -5.55 11.32 16.69
N HIS A 142 -6.84 11.20 16.35
CA HIS A 142 -7.35 11.61 15.04
C HIS A 142 -7.23 13.11 14.83
N LEU A 143 -7.55 13.90 15.85
CA LEU A 143 -7.38 15.35 15.82
C LEU A 143 -5.91 15.74 15.68
N LEU A 144 -5.01 15.07 16.40
CA LEU A 144 -3.58 15.33 16.31
C LEU A 144 -3.03 15.06 14.91
N VAL A 145 -3.41 13.91 14.31
CA VAL A 145 -3.01 13.58 12.94
C VAL A 145 -3.60 14.57 11.94
N ALA A 146 -4.87 14.95 12.07
CA ALA A 146 -5.51 15.92 11.18
C ALA A 146 -4.83 17.30 11.24
N LYS A 147 -4.51 17.79 12.45
CA LYS A 147 -3.76 19.04 12.65
C LYS A 147 -2.35 18.96 12.08
N LEU A 148 -1.67 17.82 12.22
CA LEU A 148 -0.35 17.60 11.64
C LEU A 148 -0.39 17.65 10.12
N LEU A 149 -1.35 16.96 9.50
CA LEU A 149 -1.54 16.98 8.03
C LEU A 149 -1.79 18.39 7.51
N TYR A 150 -2.66 19.16 8.19
CA TYR A 150 -2.96 20.53 7.81
C TYR A 150 -1.77 21.47 8.00
N GLY A 151 -1.06 21.36 9.14
CA GLY A 151 0.05 22.25 9.48
C GLY A 151 1.33 22.01 8.68
N THR A 152 1.62 20.76 8.29
CA THR A 152 2.86 20.42 7.60
C THR A 152 2.67 20.07 6.12
N GLY A 153 1.43 19.91 5.65
CA GLY A 153 1.12 19.48 4.28
C GLY A 153 1.64 18.08 3.93
N MET A 154 1.86 17.21 4.92
CA MET A 154 2.32 15.84 4.68
C MET A 154 1.18 14.93 4.22
N ARG A 155 1.49 13.80 3.58
CA ARG A 155 0.49 12.80 3.20
C ARG A 155 0.08 11.98 4.42
N ILE A 156 -1.15 11.49 4.42
CA ILE A 156 -1.66 10.63 5.50
C ILE A 156 -0.74 9.44 5.82
N MET A 157 -0.22 8.77 4.80
CA MET A 157 0.68 7.63 5.00
C MET A 157 2.05 8.02 5.55
N GLU A 158 2.51 9.24 5.28
CA GLU A 158 3.77 9.77 5.82
C GLU A 158 3.58 10.09 7.32
N ALA A 159 2.45 10.72 7.68
CA ALA A 159 2.09 10.99 9.08
C ALA A 159 1.96 9.70 9.90
N LEU A 160 1.26 8.70 9.37
CA LEU A 160 1.02 7.45 10.09
C LEU A 160 2.27 6.59 10.23
N ARG A 161 3.22 6.68 9.28
CA ARG A 161 4.49 5.94 9.31
C ARG A 161 5.63 6.73 9.97
N LEU A 162 5.31 7.83 10.64
CA LEU A 162 6.32 8.64 11.31
C LEU A 162 6.97 7.86 12.45
N ARG A 163 8.30 7.90 12.51
CA ARG A 163 9.09 7.29 13.59
C ARG A 163 9.49 8.33 14.61
N THR A 164 9.77 7.88 15.82
CA THR A 164 10.18 8.78 16.93
C THR A 164 11.44 9.59 16.59
N LYS A 165 12.43 8.98 15.90
CA LYS A 165 13.66 9.66 15.46
C LYS A 165 13.46 10.71 14.37
N ASP A 166 12.32 10.69 13.70
CA ASP A 166 12.06 11.58 12.57
C ASP A 166 11.55 12.94 13.04
N ILE A 167 11.24 13.10 14.34
CA ILE A 167 10.78 14.35 14.95
C ILE A 167 11.96 14.99 15.69
N ASP A 168 12.29 16.21 15.31
CA ASP A 168 13.27 17.05 15.99
C ASP A 168 12.55 18.25 16.63
N PHE A 169 12.50 18.27 17.95
CA PHE A 169 11.87 19.35 18.71
C PHE A 169 12.80 20.55 18.91
N ASP A 170 14.11 20.38 18.78
CA ASP A 170 15.09 21.46 18.96
C ASP A 170 15.07 22.36 17.72
N HIS A 171 15.04 21.73 16.54
CA HIS A 171 14.92 22.43 15.25
C HIS A 171 13.47 22.63 14.79
N ASN A 172 12.48 22.19 15.58
CA ASN A 172 11.06 22.19 15.23
C ASN A 172 10.78 21.69 13.80
N CYS A 173 11.36 20.53 13.45
CA CYS A 173 11.25 19.97 12.12
C CYS A 173 10.94 18.48 12.16
N ILE A 174 10.34 17.99 11.08
CA ILE A 174 10.03 16.58 10.88
C ILE A 174 10.68 16.12 9.58
N ILE A 175 11.45 15.04 9.68
CA ILE A 175 12.14 14.42 8.56
C ILE A 175 11.21 13.35 7.97
N ILE A 176 10.58 13.65 6.84
CA ILE A 176 9.76 12.67 6.12
C ILE A 176 10.69 11.81 5.28
N ARG A 177 10.76 10.52 5.63
CA ARG A 177 11.52 9.52 4.88
C ARG A 177 10.65 8.76 3.89
N CYS A 178 11.24 8.32 2.78
CA CYS A 178 10.55 7.56 1.74
C CYS A 178 9.30 8.30 1.20
N GLY A 179 9.45 9.59 0.90
CA GLY A 179 8.43 10.37 0.21
C GLY A 179 8.14 9.86 -1.19
N LYS A 180 7.28 10.56 -1.95
CA LYS A 180 7.00 10.20 -3.35
C LYS A 180 8.30 10.10 -4.15
N GLY A 181 8.56 8.92 -4.74
CA GLY A 181 9.79 8.64 -5.48
C GLY A 181 11.00 8.36 -4.58
N ASP A 182 10.77 7.95 -3.34
CA ASP A 182 11.81 7.65 -2.34
C ASP A 182 12.71 8.85 -1.99
N LYS A 183 12.15 10.06 -2.08
CA LYS A 183 12.83 11.30 -1.72
C LYS A 183 12.52 11.69 -0.29
N ASP A 184 13.57 11.89 0.49
CA ASP A 184 13.49 12.45 1.83
C ASP A 184 13.28 13.96 1.76
N ARG A 185 12.48 14.51 2.68
CA ARG A 185 12.27 15.96 2.80
C ARG A 185 12.00 16.36 4.24
N VAL A 186 12.35 17.60 4.56
CA VAL A 186 12.07 18.20 5.88
C VAL A 186 10.82 19.06 5.79
N VAL A 187 9.95 18.95 6.79
CA VAL A 187 8.80 19.84 6.97
C VAL A 187 8.86 20.50 8.34
N MET A 188 8.32 21.71 8.45
CA MET A 188 8.31 22.45 9.72
C MET A 188 7.22 21.93 10.64
N LEU A 189 7.54 21.72 11.92
CA LEU A 189 6.60 21.36 12.97
C LEU A 189 5.99 22.64 13.55
N PRO A 190 4.64 22.81 13.51
CA PRO A 190 3.99 23.91 14.19
C PRO A 190 4.21 23.83 15.71
N ALA A 191 4.69 24.91 16.33
CA ALA A 191 4.96 24.96 17.77
C ALA A 191 3.72 24.64 18.62
N SER A 192 2.52 24.98 18.14
CA SER A 192 1.24 24.67 18.80
C SER A 192 0.96 23.17 18.95
N LEU A 193 1.58 22.32 18.13
CA LEU A 193 1.41 20.87 18.16
C LEU A 193 2.52 20.16 18.95
N ALA A 194 3.59 20.86 19.33
CA ALA A 194 4.74 20.25 19.99
C ALA A 194 4.36 19.60 21.33
N SER A 195 3.52 20.24 22.14
CA SER A 195 3.05 19.68 23.42
C SER A 195 2.20 18.42 23.23
N SER A 196 1.23 18.46 22.32
CA SER A 196 0.39 17.30 22.00
C SER A 196 1.21 16.13 21.44
N LEU A 197 2.23 16.42 20.62
CA LEU A 197 3.11 15.42 20.07
C LEU A 197 4.02 14.80 21.14
N LYS A 198 4.51 15.58 22.11
CA LYS A 198 5.24 15.07 23.28
C LYS A 198 4.38 14.11 24.10
N ASN A 199 3.12 14.44 24.36
CA ASN A 199 2.19 13.55 25.05
C ASN A 199 1.96 12.23 24.27
N GLN A 200 1.82 12.33 22.95
CA GLN A 200 1.70 11.15 22.09
C GLN A 200 2.96 10.28 22.13
N LEU A 201 4.15 10.88 22.17
CA LEU A 201 5.41 10.14 22.31
C LEU A 201 5.53 9.47 23.68
N GLN A 202 5.02 10.07 24.75
CA GLN A 202 4.95 9.43 26.07
C GLN A 202 4.03 8.20 26.03
N TYR A 203 2.86 8.31 25.41
CA TYR A 203 1.97 7.17 25.19
C TYR A 203 2.69 6.06 24.39
N ALA A 204 3.32 6.41 23.27
CA ALA A 204 4.07 5.46 22.46
C ALA A 204 5.25 4.82 23.23
N ASN A 205 5.89 5.55 24.14
CA ASN A 205 6.96 5.02 25.00
C ASN A 205 6.45 3.96 25.96
N ASN A 206 5.26 4.16 26.54
CA ASN A 206 4.63 3.18 27.42
C ASN A 206 4.28 1.89 26.65
N VAL A 207 3.74 2.03 25.43
CA VAL A 207 3.50 0.86 24.55
C VAL A 207 4.81 0.15 24.23
N TRP A 208 5.85 0.88 23.85
CA TRP A 208 7.16 0.29 23.54
C TRP A 208 7.77 -0.45 24.74
N LYS A 209 7.67 0.12 25.96
CA LYS A 209 8.11 -0.56 27.20
C LYS A 209 7.33 -1.85 27.44
N GLY A 210 6.01 -1.85 27.22
CA GLY A 210 5.19 -3.07 27.26
C GLY A 210 5.62 -4.10 26.22
N ASP A 211 5.91 -3.67 24.99
CA ASP A 211 6.41 -4.53 23.92
C ASP A 211 7.78 -5.14 24.23
N ARG A 212 8.63 -4.42 24.99
CA ARG A 212 9.93 -4.94 25.47
C ARG A 212 9.75 -5.93 26.62
N ALA A 213 8.85 -5.65 27.57
CA ALA A 213 8.51 -6.58 28.64
C ALA A 213 7.97 -7.92 28.11
N ASN A 214 7.18 -7.88 27.05
CA ASN A 214 6.61 -9.07 26.38
C ASN A 214 7.56 -9.73 25.35
N ALA A 215 8.82 -9.30 25.26
CA ALA A 215 9.83 -9.85 24.35
C ALA A 215 9.38 -9.96 22.86
N LEU A 216 8.62 -8.98 22.37
CA LEU A 216 8.13 -8.97 20.98
C LEU A 216 9.29 -8.78 19.97
N PRO A 217 9.12 -9.15 18.69
CA PRO A 217 10.18 -9.03 17.68
C PRO A 217 10.47 -7.58 17.18
N GLY A 218 9.90 -6.56 17.84
CA GLY A 218 10.10 -5.15 17.48
C GLY A 218 9.31 -4.70 16.24
N VAL A 219 9.62 -3.50 15.72
CA VAL A 219 8.86 -2.88 14.61
C VAL A 219 9.35 -3.30 13.22
N GLU A 220 8.57 -2.96 12.18
CA GLU A 220 8.97 -3.17 10.79
C GLU A 220 10.02 -2.14 10.33
N LEU A 221 11.13 -2.63 9.79
CA LEU A 221 12.17 -1.81 9.20
C LEU A 221 12.10 -1.84 7.66
N PRO A 222 12.46 -0.74 6.97
CA PRO A 222 12.51 -0.72 5.52
C PRO A 222 13.62 -1.63 4.99
N HIS A 223 13.33 -2.36 3.91
CA HIS A 223 14.30 -3.20 3.20
C HIS A 223 15.08 -4.16 4.15
N ALA A 224 16.35 -4.39 3.86
CA ALA A 224 17.24 -5.22 4.65
C ALA A 224 17.93 -4.46 5.79
N LEU A 225 17.37 -3.34 6.29
CA LEU A 225 18.00 -2.59 7.39
C LEU A 225 18.17 -3.44 8.66
N GLN A 226 17.25 -4.38 8.90
CA GLN A 226 17.37 -5.33 10.00
C GLN A 226 18.60 -6.24 9.88
N ALA A 227 19.02 -6.59 8.65
CA ALA A 227 20.20 -7.43 8.44
C ALA A 227 21.49 -6.69 8.82
N LYS A 228 21.55 -5.36 8.58
CA LYS A 228 22.70 -4.53 8.97
C LYS A 228 22.66 -4.15 10.45
N TYR A 229 21.47 -3.89 10.99
CA TYR A 229 21.28 -3.45 12.37
C TYR A 229 20.25 -4.34 13.08
N HIS A 230 20.71 -5.49 13.58
CA HIS A 230 19.88 -6.52 14.22
C HIS A 230 18.96 -6.01 15.35
N ARG A 231 19.44 -5.07 16.19
CA ARG A 231 18.71 -4.48 17.33
C ARG A 231 17.88 -3.24 16.97
N ALA A 232 17.97 -2.72 15.74
CA ALA A 232 17.21 -1.55 15.33
C ALA A 232 15.68 -1.71 15.44
N PRO A 233 15.07 -2.88 15.16
CA PRO A 233 13.62 -3.08 15.33
C PRO A 233 13.14 -2.88 16.77
N GLU A 234 14.01 -3.12 17.75
CA GLU A 234 13.67 -3.06 19.17
C GLU A 234 13.95 -1.70 19.79
N SER A 235 14.73 -0.87 19.10
CA SER A 235 15.15 0.43 19.62
C SER A 235 14.03 1.46 19.57
N TRP A 236 13.99 2.33 20.58
CA TRP A 236 13.00 3.40 20.70
C TRP A 236 12.99 4.31 19.46
N ALA A 237 14.16 4.66 18.91
CA ALA A 237 14.32 5.55 17.77
C ALA A 237 13.56 5.11 16.51
N TRP A 238 13.36 3.81 16.33
CA TRP A 238 12.67 3.27 15.16
C TRP A 238 11.19 3.01 15.39
N PHE A 239 10.72 3.15 16.64
CA PHE A 239 9.33 2.93 17.03
C PHE A 239 8.38 3.95 16.39
N TRP A 240 7.10 3.59 16.30
CA TRP A 240 6.08 4.42 15.68
C TRP A 240 5.62 5.53 16.63
N VAL A 241 5.41 6.74 16.09
CA VAL A 241 4.75 7.82 16.84
C VAL A 241 3.28 7.49 17.11
N PHE A 242 2.63 6.84 16.14
CA PHE A 242 1.25 6.39 16.21
C PHE A 242 1.20 4.85 16.15
N PRO A 243 1.48 4.16 17.26
CA PRO A 243 1.40 2.70 17.32
C PRO A 243 -0.05 2.22 17.34
N GLN A 244 -0.31 1.06 16.74
CA GLN A 244 -1.57 0.34 16.92
C GLN A 244 -1.67 -0.23 18.33
N GLU A 245 -2.87 -0.18 18.92
CA GLU A 245 -3.13 -0.77 20.26
C GLU A 245 -2.94 -2.29 20.30
N ARG A 246 -3.15 -2.97 19.18
CA ARG A 246 -3.03 -4.42 19.06
C ARG A 246 -1.91 -4.78 18.10
N THR A 247 -1.13 -5.79 18.47
CA THR A 247 -0.16 -6.40 17.57
C THR A 247 -0.89 -7.07 16.40
N SER A 248 -0.25 -7.07 15.24
CA SER A 248 -0.81 -7.68 14.05
C SER A 248 0.28 -8.33 13.20
N ALA A 249 -0.09 -9.40 12.49
CA ALA A 249 0.84 -10.10 11.60
C ALA A 249 1.19 -9.22 10.39
N CYS A 250 2.48 -9.05 10.11
CA CYS A 250 2.93 -8.40 8.88
C CYS A 250 2.44 -9.19 7.66
N PRO A 251 1.80 -8.56 6.66
CA PRO A 251 1.26 -9.30 5.51
C PRO A 251 2.34 -9.93 4.62
N VAL A 252 3.58 -9.44 4.72
CA VAL A 252 4.73 -9.91 3.93
C VAL A 252 5.55 -10.91 4.72
N SER A 253 5.86 -10.63 5.99
CA SER A 253 6.75 -11.47 6.80
C SER A 253 6.03 -12.46 7.71
N GLY A 254 4.72 -12.35 7.91
CA GLY A 254 3.93 -13.19 8.84
C GLY A 254 4.18 -12.94 10.33
N ILE A 255 5.25 -12.21 10.68
CA ILE A 255 5.64 -11.92 12.07
C ILE A 255 4.63 -11.01 12.74
N HIS A 256 4.17 -11.39 13.94
CA HIS A 256 3.30 -10.58 14.81
C HIS A 256 4.11 -9.49 15.49
N ARG A 257 3.75 -8.23 15.23
CA ARG A 257 4.42 -7.06 15.80
C ARG A 257 3.48 -5.85 15.89
N THR A 258 3.91 -4.85 16.64
CA THR A 258 3.24 -3.55 16.69
C THR A 258 3.47 -2.80 15.37
N ARG A 259 2.38 -2.41 14.71
CA ARG A 259 2.42 -1.71 13.41
C ARG A 259 2.06 -0.24 13.57
N CYS A 260 2.42 0.54 12.55
CA CYS A 260 1.95 1.90 12.40
C CYS A 260 0.44 1.96 12.14
N GLY A 261 -0.22 2.95 12.73
CA GLY A 261 -1.59 3.31 12.39
C GLY A 261 -2.48 3.45 13.61
N ILE A 262 -3.57 4.19 13.43
CA ILE A 262 -4.65 4.27 14.40
C ILE A 262 -5.53 3.03 14.19
N ALA A 263 -6.06 2.45 15.26
CA ALA A 263 -6.82 1.21 15.18
C ALA A 263 -7.90 1.28 14.08
N SER A 264 -7.94 0.22 13.27
CA SER A 264 -8.85 -0.06 12.17
C SER A 264 -8.55 0.58 10.80
N GLN A 265 -8.39 -0.29 9.79
CA GLN A 265 -8.53 0.07 8.37
C GLN A 265 -9.93 0.66 8.04
N ARG A 266 -10.91 0.52 8.96
CA ARG A 266 -12.25 1.10 8.89
C ARG A 266 -12.23 2.63 9.01
N THR A 267 -11.21 3.19 9.66
CA THR A 267 -11.08 4.64 9.87
C THR A 267 -10.59 5.39 8.62
N TYR A 268 -9.90 4.71 7.68
CA TYR A 268 -9.58 5.29 6.37
C TYR A 268 -10.84 5.55 5.54
N PHE A 269 -11.86 4.70 5.70
CA PHE A 269 -13.16 4.89 5.06
C PHE A 269 -13.94 6.02 5.73
N ASN A 270 -13.91 6.11 7.07
CA ASN A 270 -14.60 7.16 7.81
C ASN A 270 -13.97 8.55 7.63
N LEU A 271 -12.65 8.72 7.56
CA LEU A 271 -12.05 10.03 7.29
C LEU A 271 -12.35 10.53 5.86
N ALA A 272 -12.44 9.63 4.88
CA ALA A 272 -12.81 9.98 3.51
C ALA A 272 -14.33 10.21 3.36
N GLN A 273 -15.18 9.42 4.02
CA GLN A 273 -16.63 9.58 4.03
C GLN A 273 -17.12 10.74 4.92
N MET A 274 -16.41 11.08 6.01
CA MET A 274 -16.74 12.24 6.85
C MET A 274 -16.40 13.58 6.20
N LEU A 275 -15.66 13.58 5.09
CA LEU A 275 -15.45 14.75 4.24
C LEU A 275 -16.48 14.85 3.09
N GLU A 276 -17.33 13.84 2.88
CA GLU A 276 -18.43 13.90 1.90
C GLU A 276 -19.67 14.75 2.32
N PRO A 277 -19.97 15.05 3.60
CA PRO A 277 -21.18 15.80 3.95
C PRO A 277 -21.01 17.32 3.88
N PHE A 278 -19.86 17.87 3.46
CA PHE A 278 -19.69 19.31 3.26
C PHE A 278 -20.34 19.82 1.95
N LYS A 279 -21.56 19.35 1.65
CA LYS A 279 -22.54 20.14 0.91
C LYS A 279 -23.13 21.14 1.90
N PRO A 280 -23.24 22.41 1.52
CA PRO A 280 -23.09 23.51 2.46
C PRO A 280 -24.25 23.62 3.44
N CYS A 281 -23.91 23.89 4.70
CA CYS A 281 -24.74 24.67 5.61
C CYS A 281 -24.83 26.12 5.09
N LEU A 282 -25.39 26.32 3.89
CA LEU A 282 -25.90 27.62 3.50
C LEU A 282 -27.24 27.74 4.21
N GLY A 283 -27.19 28.30 5.41
CA GLY A 283 -28.38 28.84 6.05
C GLY A 283 -29.04 29.81 5.10
N THR A 284 -30.30 29.52 4.80
CA THR A 284 -31.27 30.41 4.16
C THR A 284 -31.23 31.76 4.85
N THR A 285 -30.67 32.75 4.17
CA THR A 285 -30.95 34.16 4.43
C THR A 285 -32.17 34.52 3.60
N THR A 286 -33.33 34.42 4.24
CA THR A 286 -34.53 35.20 3.90
C THR A 286 -34.68 36.28 4.95
#